data_AF-A0A847P8L5-F1
#
_entry.id   AF-A0A847P8L5-F1
#
_cell.length_a   1.000
_cell.length_b   1.000
_cell.length_c   1.000
_cell.angle_alpha   90.00
_cell.angle_beta   90.00
_cell.angle_gamma   90.00
#
_symmetry.space_group_name_H-M   'P 1'
#
loop_
_entity.id
_entity.type
_entity.pdbx_description
1 polymer ?
#
loop_
_entity_poly.entity_id
_entity_poly.type
_entity_poly.pdbx_seq_one_letter_code
_entity_poly.pdbx_strand_id
1 'polypeptide(L)'
;MKRIKILFVIFLMLFSLIGCKTDEVKTDNIRFKEEYESINGQLNDKGKTITTINIDENNSIRYIEQQEVVEALINGTHVVYFGWPECSWCRRALPVLIDAVNEYPGMRIYYFSIKQAREDYDNGVDSELAELYKEISKILLMSDVDFSEISEVDENGILRIVASMLIFVKNGDVIGAHRRTVSSHLDSYEELTAEQIKELKEIYDYFLQQMVIDDSSGCSGC
;
A
#
# COMPACT_ATOMS: atom_id res chain seq x y z
N MET A 1 56.05 -30.51 18.31
CA MET A 1 55.70 -29.07 18.17
C MET A 1 55.00 -28.71 16.85
N LYS A 2 55.48 -29.15 15.67
CA LYS A 2 54.83 -28.83 14.37
C LYS A 2 53.40 -29.36 14.23
N ARG A 3 53.10 -30.58 14.71
CA ARG A 3 51.74 -31.18 14.66
C ARG A 3 50.72 -30.45 15.55
N ILE A 4 51.14 -29.92 16.70
CA ILE A 4 50.27 -29.13 17.60
C ILE A 4 49.94 -27.77 16.97
N LYS A 5 50.90 -27.13 16.29
CA LYS A 5 50.65 -25.88 15.54
C LYS A 5 49.68 -26.10 14.37
N ILE A 6 49.75 -27.25 13.68
CA ILE A 6 48.82 -27.60 12.60
C ILE A 6 47.39 -27.80 13.14
N LEU A 7 47.22 -28.52 14.27
CA LEU A 7 45.92 -28.70 14.90
C LEU A 7 45.30 -27.38 15.37
N PHE A 8 46.10 -26.45 15.90
CA PHE A 8 45.62 -25.15 16.35
C PHE A 8 45.18 -24.24 15.20
N VAL A 9 45.86 -24.31 14.04
CA VAL A 9 45.48 -23.56 12.83
C VAL A 9 44.20 -24.11 12.19
N ILE A 10 44.00 -25.44 12.20
CA ILE A 10 42.77 -26.07 11.71
C ILE A 10 41.58 -25.72 12.62
N PHE A 11 41.78 -25.68 13.95
CA PHE A 11 40.76 -25.26 14.90
C PHE A 11 40.38 -23.77 14.76
N LEU A 12 41.35 -22.90 14.44
CA LEU A 12 41.09 -21.48 14.16
C LEU A 12 40.32 -21.26 12.84
N MET A 13 40.60 -22.06 11.80
CA MET A 13 39.85 -22.01 10.52
C MET A 13 38.41 -22.55 10.64
N LEU A 14 38.17 -23.50 11.54
CA LEU A 14 36.81 -24.00 11.82
C LEU A 14 35.94 -22.98 12.56
N PHE A 15 36.53 -22.07 13.34
CA PHE A 15 35.81 -20.99 14.03
C PHE A 15 35.49 -19.77 13.14
N SER A 16 36.16 -19.61 11.99
CA SER A 16 35.91 -18.49 11.07
C SER A 16 34.65 -18.63 10.19
N LEU A 17 33.89 -19.71 10.31
CA LEU A 17 32.69 -19.97 9.50
C LEU A 17 31.34 -19.65 10.20
N ILE A 18 31.35 -19.09 11.42
CA ILE A 18 30.12 -18.81 12.21
C ILE A 18 29.68 -17.32 12.08
N GLY A 19 30.07 -16.66 10.99
CA GLY A 19 29.94 -15.20 10.84
C GLY A 19 28.93 -14.69 9.82
N CYS A 20 28.18 -15.55 9.12
CA CYS A 20 27.08 -15.07 8.29
C CYS A 20 25.86 -14.84 9.18
N LYS A 21 25.61 -13.58 9.56
CA LYS A 21 24.24 -13.17 9.91
C LYS A 21 23.40 -13.46 8.67
N THR A 22 22.56 -14.49 8.75
CA THR A 22 21.47 -14.65 7.79
C THR A 22 20.55 -13.45 7.97
N ASP A 23 20.45 -12.58 6.96
CA ASP A 23 19.41 -11.57 6.94
C ASP A 23 18.06 -12.32 7.05
N GLU A 24 17.36 -12.11 8.15
CA GLU A 24 16.07 -12.73 8.39
C GLU A 24 15.11 -12.23 7.31
N VAL A 25 14.57 -13.14 6.49
CA VAL A 25 13.57 -12.81 5.47
C VAL A 25 12.33 -12.31 6.20
N LYS A 26 12.14 -10.99 6.25
CA LYS A 26 10.98 -10.36 6.88
C LYS A 26 9.75 -10.58 6.02
N THR A 27 8.62 -10.86 6.67
CA THR A 27 7.32 -10.90 6.01
C THR A 27 6.88 -9.47 5.65
N ASP A 28 6.01 -9.33 4.64
CA ASP A 28 5.56 -8.01 4.14
C ASP A 28 4.97 -7.12 5.22
N ASN A 29 4.19 -7.71 6.12
CA ASN A 29 3.56 -7.01 7.24
C ASN A 29 4.58 -6.37 8.19
N ILE A 30 5.69 -7.07 8.48
CA ILE A 30 6.78 -6.55 9.32
C ILE A 30 7.58 -5.51 8.53
N ARG A 31 7.92 -5.80 7.27
CA ARG A 31 8.64 -4.88 6.39
C ARG A 31 7.90 -3.55 6.24
N PHE A 32 6.58 -3.59 6.04
CA PHE A 32 5.75 -2.41 5.86
C PHE A 32 5.65 -1.57 7.14
N LYS A 33 5.45 -2.22 8.29
CA LYS A 33 5.51 -1.55 9.61
C LYS A 33 6.82 -0.81 9.78
N GLU A 34 7.95 -1.49 9.59
CA GLU A 34 9.27 -0.90 9.75
C GLU A 34 9.55 0.24 8.77
N GLU A 35 9.16 0.09 7.49
CA GLU A 35 9.32 1.13 6.46
C GLU A 35 8.66 2.44 6.91
N TYR A 36 7.40 2.39 7.31
CA TYR A 36 6.68 3.57 7.77
C TYR A 36 7.21 4.09 9.11
N GLU A 37 7.41 3.23 10.10
CA GLU A 37 7.77 3.65 11.45
C GLU A 37 9.21 4.15 11.57
N SER A 38 10.13 3.69 10.71
CA SER A 38 11.53 4.10 10.73
C SER A 38 11.73 5.61 10.56
N ILE A 39 10.79 6.29 9.91
CA ILE A 39 10.83 7.74 9.65
C ILE A 39 9.91 8.56 10.57
N ASN A 40 9.30 7.93 11.59
CA ASN A 40 8.48 8.63 12.58
C ASN A 40 9.27 9.75 13.28
N GLY A 41 8.68 10.94 13.40
CA GLY A 41 9.27 12.07 14.11
C GLY A 41 10.45 12.74 13.40
N GLN A 42 10.91 12.21 12.26
CA GLN A 42 11.92 12.85 11.43
C GLN A 42 11.35 14.09 10.71
N LEU A 43 12.22 14.97 10.20
CA LEU A 43 11.79 16.08 9.35
C LEU A 43 11.74 15.63 7.88
N ASN A 44 10.70 16.02 7.17
CA ASN A 44 10.64 15.86 5.72
C ASN A 44 11.40 16.98 4.99
N ASP A 45 11.47 16.91 3.65
CA ASP A 45 12.16 17.89 2.81
C ASP A 45 11.65 19.34 2.94
N LYS A 46 10.46 19.53 3.53
CA LYS A 46 9.84 20.84 3.79
C LYS A 46 10.06 21.30 5.24
N GLY A 47 10.88 20.59 6.02
CA GLY A 47 11.15 20.88 7.42
C GLY A 47 9.96 20.63 8.36
N LYS A 48 8.93 19.90 7.93
CA LYS A 48 7.82 19.49 8.80
C LYS A 48 8.10 18.14 9.43
N THR A 49 7.75 17.99 10.70
CA THR A 49 7.82 16.70 11.40
C THR A 49 6.85 15.71 10.76
N ILE A 50 7.37 14.52 10.47
CA ILE A 50 6.62 13.39 9.97
C ILE A 50 5.78 12.80 11.11
N THR A 51 4.46 12.71 10.89
CA THR A 51 3.50 12.16 11.85
C THR A 51 3.92 10.77 12.30
N THR A 52 3.97 10.57 13.61
CA THR A 52 4.25 9.25 14.19
C THR A 52 3.01 8.37 14.08
N ILE A 53 3.16 7.17 13.53
CA ILE A 53 2.12 6.15 13.51
C ILE A 53 2.65 4.86 14.13
N ASN A 54 1.75 4.03 14.63
CA ASN A 54 2.05 2.66 15.05
C ASN A 54 1.19 1.71 14.23
N ILE A 55 1.82 0.85 13.45
CA ILE A 55 1.19 -0.16 12.60
C ILE A 55 1.24 -1.49 13.33
N ASP A 56 0.12 -2.20 13.43
CA ASP A 56 0.11 -3.55 13.99
C ASP A 56 0.93 -4.49 13.09
N GLU A 57 1.74 -5.38 13.68
CA GLU A 57 2.44 -6.42 12.93
C GLU A 57 1.46 -7.40 12.30
N ASN A 58 0.29 -7.60 12.89
CA ASN A 58 -0.80 -8.35 12.28
C ASN A 58 -1.62 -7.48 11.31
N ASN A 59 -0.94 -6.90 10.33
CA ASN A 59 -1.59 -6.18 9.23
C ASN A 59 -1.74 -7.09 8.00
N SER A 60 -2.78 -6.84 7.20
CA SER A 60 -3.10 -7.63 6.01
C SER A 60 -2.38 -7.16 4.74
N ILE A 61 -1.24 -6.45 4.89
CA ILE A 61 -0.52 -5.81 3.79
C ILE A 61 0.39 -6.80 3.08
N ARG A 62 0.43 -6.69 1.76
CA ARG A 62 1.35 -7.38 0.85
C ARG A 62 1.93 -6.38 -0.13
N TYR A 63 3.24 -6.38 -0.29
CA TYR A 63 3.86 -5.64 -1.38
C TYR A 63 3.54 -6.37 -2.69
N ILE A 64 3.25 -5.59 -3.72
CA ILE A 64 3.15 -6.07 -5.09
C ILE A 64 4.15 -5.32 -5.95
N GLU A 65 4.68 -6.00 -6.96
CA GLU A 65 5.60 -5.42 -7.95
C GLU A 65 4.85 -4.94 -9.20
N GLN A 66 5.56 -4.26 -10.10
CA GLN A 66 4.99 -3.58 -11.27
C GLN A 66 3.99 -4.42 -12.08
N GLN A 67 4.36 -5.66 -12.41
CA GLN A 67 3.52 -6.57 -13.20
C GLN A 67 2.27 -7.02 -12.41
N GLU A 68 2.38 -7.16 -11.10
CA GLU A 68 1.31 -7.59 -10.22
C GLU A 68 0.28 -6.47 -9.98
N VAL A 69 0.63 -5.20 -10.16
CA VAL A 69 -0.32 -4.08 -10.00
C VAL A 69 -1.46 -4.15 -11.01
N VAL A 70 -1.13 -4.42 -12.27
CA VAL A 70 -2.15 -4.56 -13.32
C VAL A 70 -3.04 -5.77 -13.04
N GLU A 71 -2.43 -6.90 -12.69
CA GLU A 71 -3.17 -8.11 -12.34
C GLU A 71 -4.09 -7.90 -11.13
N ALA A 72 -3.62 -7.19 -10.11
CA ALA A 72 -4.39 -6.84 -8.92
C ALA A 72 -5.65 -6.02 -9.27
N LEU A 73 -5.55 -5.09 -10.23
CA LEU A 73 -6.67 -4.24 -10.60
C LEU A 73 -7.76 -4.96 -11.43
N ILE A 74 -7.44 -6.09 -12.06
CA ILE A 74 -8.35 -6.78 -13.00
C ILE A 74 -8.71 -8.21 -12.55
N ASN A 75 -8.22 -8.67 -11.40
CA ASN A 75 -8.47 -10.02 -10.92
C ASN A 75 -8.58 -10.10 -9.39
N GLY A 76 -9.34 -11.08 -8.89
CA GLY A 76 -9.45 -11.38 -7.46
C GLY A 76 -10.25 -10.35 -6.67
N THR A 77 -10.22 -10.50 -5.34
CA THR A 77 -10.95 -9.63 -4.40
C THR A 77 -10.02 -9.16 -3.31
N HIS A 78 -9.69 -7.87 -3.32
CA HIS A 78 -8.73 -7.24 -2.39
C HIS A 78 -8.78 -5.72 -2.51
N VAL A 79 -8.09 -5.03 -1.60
CA VAL A 79 -7.88 -3.57 -1.66
C VAL A 79 -6.51 -3.30 -2.26
N VAL A 80 -6.42 -2.47 -3.30
CA VAL A 80 -5.15 -1.93 -3.78
C VAL A 80 -4.90 -0.57 -3.14
N TYR A 81 -3.75 -0.40 -2.50
CA TYR A 81 -3.34 0.82 -1.82
C TYR A 81 -2.14 1.46 -2.53
N PHE A 82 -2.38 2.67 -3.05
CA PHE A 82 -1.36 3.54 -3.61
C PHE A 82 -0.96 4.63 -2.61
N GLY A 83 0.26 4.56 -2.09
CA GLY A 83 0.79 5.53 -1.13
C GLY A 83 2.30 5.43 -1.00
N TRP A 84 2.89 6.12 -0.04
CA TRP A 84 4.30 5.98 0.32
C TRP A 84 4.54 6.50 1.75
N PRO A 85 5.64 6.11 2.42
CA PRO A 85 5.85 6.43 3.84
C PRO A 85 5.74 7.92 4.16
N GLU A 86 6.44 8.81 3.45
CA GLU A 86 6.51 10.25 3.75
C GLU A 86 5.18 11.01 3.57
N CYS A 87 4.19 10.39 2.93
CA CYS A 87 2.90 11.01 2.63
C CYS A 87 2.09 11.27 3.91
N SER A 88 1.90 12.54 4.27
CA SER A 88 1.17 12.93 5.48
C SER A 88 -0.29 12.45 5.49
N TRP A 89 -0.99 12.52 4.36
CA TRP A 89 -2.35 11.97 4.24
C TRP A 89 -2.41 10.46 4.44
N CYS A 90 -1.39 9.75 3.95
CA CYS A 90 -1.27 8.31 4.07
C CYS A 90 -1.13 7.89 5.53
N ARG A 91 -0.28 8.58 6.29
CA ARG A 91 -0.10 8.34 7.72
C ARG A 91 -1.38 8.57 8.54
N ARG A 92 -2.32 9.37 8.04
CA ARG A 92 -3.63 9.62 8.68
C ARG A 92 -4.66 8.54 8.35
N ALA A 93 -4.70 8.12 7.09
CA ALA A 93 -5.66 7.16 6.59
C ALA A 93 -5.32 5.71 6.96
N LEU A 94 -4.02 5.38 6.97
CA LEU A 94 -3.52 4.02 7.02
C LEU A 94 -3.90 3.26 8.30
N PRO A 95 -3.82 3.83 9.52
CA PRO A 95 -4.30 3.13 10.71
C PRO A 95 -5.78 2.76 10.61
N VAL A 96 -6.62 3.68 10.14
CA VAL A 96 -8.08 3.44 9.98
C VAL A 96 -8.35 2.37 8.92
N LEU A 97 -7.57 2.34 7.84
CA LEU A 97 -7.66 1.30 6.81
C LEU A 97 -7.30 -0.08 7.36
N ILE A 98 -6.18 -0.20 8.07
CA ILE A 98 -5.73 -1.47 8.64
C ILE A 98 -6.77 -1.99 9.63
N ASP A 99 -7.28 -1.12 10.51
CA ASP A 99 -8.33 -1.47 11.46
C ASP A 99 -9.58 -1.96 10.74
N ALA A 100 -10.06 -1.25 9.72
CA ALA A 100 -11.22 -1.65 8.93
C ALA A 100 -11.02 -3.01 8.26
N VAL A 101 -9.93 -3.20 7.52
CA VAL A 101 -9.68 -4.45 6.78
C VAL A 101 -9.52 -5.66 7.70
N ASN A 102 -8.91 -5.47 8.88
CA ASN A 102 -8.73 -6.55 9.84
C ASN A 102 -10.05 -7.10 10.42
N GLU A 103 -11.17 -6.37 10.28
CA GLU A 103 -12.51 -6.87 10.61
C GLU A 103 -13.09 -7.84 9.56
N TYR A 104 -12.45 -7.99 8.39
CA TYR A 104 -12.89 -8.85 7.28
C TYR A 104 -11.88 -9.99 7.05
N PRO A 105 -12.07 -11.17 7.67
CA PRO A 105 -11.14 -12.27 7.57
C PRO A 105 -10.85 -12.68 6.12
N GLY A 106 -9.57 -12.76 5.77
CA GLY A 106 -9.12 -13.14 4.42
C GLY A 106 -8.95 -11.97 3.44
N MET A 107 -9.47 -10.78 3.78
CA MET A 107 -9.24 -9.58 2.98
C MET A 107 -7.77 -9.15 3.04
N ARG A 108 -7.21 -8.72 1.90
CA ARG A 108 -5.81 -8.30 1.78
C ARG A 108 -5.71 -6.87 1.27
N ILE A 109 -4.64 -6.19 1.66
CA ILE A 109 -4.24 -4.89 1.12
C ILE A 109 -2.99 -5.11 0.28
N TYR A 110 -3.10 -4.95 -1.03
CA TYR A 110 -1.98 -4.96 -1.94
C TYR A 110 -1.41 -3.55 -2.07
N TYR A 111 -0.20 -3.36 -1.57
CA TYR A 111 0.47 -2.07 -1.51
C TYR A 111 1.46 -1.92 -2.66
N PHE A 112 1.33 -0.82 -3.38
CA PHE A 112 2.30 -0.36 -4.37
C PHE A 112 2.65 1.10 -4.13
N SER A 113 3.95 1.41 -4.05
CA SER A 113 4.40 2.79 -3.97
C SER A 113 4.33 3.47 -5.34
N ILE A 114 3.25 4.23 -5.55
CA ILE A 114 3.01 4.93 -6.84
C ILE A 114 3.95 6.12 -7.07
N LYS A 115 4.77 6.49 -6.07
CA LYS A 115 5.55 7.73 -6.06
C LYS A 115 6.46 7.85 -7.29
N GLN A 116 7.31 6.87 -7.53
CA GLN A 116 8.27 6.91 -8.65
C GLN A 116 7.56 6.85 -10.00
N ALA A 117 6.54 6.00 -10.15
CA ALA A 117 5.78 5.87 -11.39
C ALA A 117 5.11 7.19 -11.80
N ARG A 118 4.55 7.91 -10.81
CA ARG A 118 4.01 9.24 -11.02
C ARG A 118 5.10 10.28 -11.32
N GLU A 119 6.22 10.26 -10.62
CA GLU A 119 7.32 11.20 -10.84
C GLU A 119 7.93 11.02 -12.23
N ASP A 120 8.12 9.78 -12.69
CA ASP A 120 8.61 9.47 -14.03
C ASP A 120 7.64 9.99 -15.09
N TYR A 121 6.33 9.74 -14.91
CA TYR A 121 5.29 10.28 -15.79
C TYR A 121 5.25 11.81 -15.81
N ASP A 122 5.13 12.46 -14.64
CA ASP A 122 5.02 13.92 -14.50
C ASP A 122 6.26 14.64 -15.10
N ASN A 123 7.44 13.99 -15.08
CA ASN A 123 8.68 14.52 -15.66
C ASN A 123 8.93 14.11 -17.13
N GLY A 124 8.03 13.34 -17.74
CA GLY A 124 8.17 12.87 -19.13
C GLY A 124 9.32 11.89 -19.34
N VAL A 125 9.69 11.11 -18.31
CA VAL A 125 10.72 10.07 -18.38
C VAL A 125 10.15 8.87 -19.14
N ASP A 126 10.83 8.46 -20.20
CA ASP A 126 10.54 7.22 -20.92
C ASP A 126 11.05 6.02 -20.10
N SER A 127 10.15 5.38 -19.34
CA SER A 127 10.46 4.28 -18.43
C SER A 127 9.29 3.30 -18.29
N GLU A 128 9.59 2.06 -17.88
CA GLU A 128 8.57 1.04 -17.58
C GLU A 128 7.58 1.52 -16.50
N LEU A 129 8.05 2.31 -15.52
CA LEU A 129 7.21 2.87 -14.47
C LEU A 129 6.26 3.97 -14.99
N ALA A 130 6.70 4.81 -15.92
CA ALA A 130 5.83 5.80 -16.56
C ALA A 130 4.76 5.12 -17.43
N GLU A 131 5.10 4.03 -18.13
CA GLU A 131 4.12 3.23 -18.89
C GLU A 131 3.14 2.51 -17.95
N LEU A 132 3.62 1.90 -16.87
CA LEU A 132 2.77 1.32 -15.84
C LEU A 132 1.78 2.34 -15.27
N TYR A 133 2.22 3.56 -14.99
CA TYR A 133 1.35 4.63 -14.47
C TYR A 133 0.20 4.95 -15.44
N LYS A 134 0.48 5.02 -16.75
CA LYS A 134 -0.54 5.20 -17.79
C LYS A 134 -1.49 4.00 -17.87
N GLU A 135 -0.97 2.79 -17.75
CA GLU A 135 -1.77 1.56 -17.77
C GLU A 135 -2.74 1.48 -16.58
N ILE A 136 -2.25 1.75 -15.36
CA ILE A 136 -3.10 1.84 -14.16
C ILE A 136 -4.22 2.87 -14.39
N SER A 137 -3.86 4.08 -14.85
CA SER A 137 -4.84 5.13 -15.16
C SER A 137 -5.90 4.63 -16.14
N LYS A 138 -5.49 3.98 -17.22
CA LYS A 138 -6.41 3.45 -18.24
C LYS A 138 -7.38 2.42 -17.66
N ILE A 139 -6.90 1.48 -16.85
CA ILE A 139 -7.74 0.46 -16.21
C ILE A 139 -8.78 1.13 -15.30
N LEU A 140 -8.35 2.07 -14.45
CA LEU A 140 -9.24 2.80 -13.55
C LEU A 140 -10.31 3.59 -14.31
N LEU A 141 -9.93 4.30 -15.38
CA LEU A 141 -10.87 5.05 -16.22
C LEU A 141 -11.83 4.17 -17.05
N MET A 142 -11.51 2.88 -17.23
CA MET A 142 -12.39 1.91 -17.88
C MET A 142 -13.39 1.27 -16.92
N SER A 143 -13.22 1.45 -15.61
CA SER A 143 -14.18 0.96 -14.61
C SER A 143 -15.42 1.84 -14.52
N ASP A 144 -16.48 1.33 -13.87
CA ASP A 144 -17.72 2.07 -13.63
C ASP A 144 -17.61 3.11 -12.49
N VAL A 145 -16.45 3.23 -11.84
CA VAL A 145 -16.23 4.19 -10.75
C VAL A 145 -16.02 5.59 -11.32
N ASP A 146 -16.81 6.55 -10.82
CA ASP A 146 -16.60 7.97 -11.11
C ASP A 146 -15.46 8.54 -10.26
N PHE A 147 -14.35 8.87 -10.91
CA PHE A 147 -13.20 9.47 -10.25
C PHE A 147 -13.27 11.00 -10.17
N SER A 148 -14.26 11.67 -10.78
CA SER A 148 -14.28 13.13 -10.93
C SER A 148 -14.33 13.91 -9.61
N GLU A 149 -14.89 13.33 -8.54
CA GLU A 149 -14.93 13.94 -7.21
C GLU A 149 -13.62 13.73 -6.43
N ILE A 150 -12.83 12.72 -6.78
CA ILE A 150 -11.64 12.33 -6.03
C ILE A 150 -10.35 12.60 -6.82
N SER A 151 -10.38 12.75 -8.12
CA SER A 151 -9.20 13.06 -8.89
C SER A 151 -9.49 13.79 -10.19
N GLU A 152 -8.41 14.08 -10.90
CA GLU A 152 -8.40 14.87 -12.12
C GLU A 152 -7.76 14.05 -13.24
N VAL A 153 -8.25 14.24 -14.46
CA VAL A 153 -7.64 13.70 -15.67
C VAL A 153 -6.88 14.83 -16.34
N ASP A 154 -5.61 14.60 -16.66
CA ASP A 154 -4.77 15.59 -17.32
C ASP A 154 -5.10 15.75 -18.81
N GLU A 155 -4.38 16.65 -19.49
CA GLU A 155 -4.57 16.94 -20.91
C GLU A 155 -4.28 15.75 -21.84
N ASN A 156 -3.54 14.74 -21.37
CA ASN A 156 -3.22 13.53 -22.10
C ASN A 156 -4.22 12.39 -21.84
N GLY A 157 -5.27 12.65 -21.05
CA GLY A 157 -6.24 11.64 -20.68
C GLY A 157 -5.77 10.71 -19.56
N ILE A 158 -4.75 11.09 -18.79
CA ILE A 158 -4.22 10.28 -17.70
C ILE A 158 -4.81 10.73 -16.36
N LEU A 159 -5.45 9.80 -15.66
CA LEU A 159 -5.97 9.96 -14.31
C LEU A 159 -4.81 10.18 -13.33
N ARG A 160 -4.90 11.24 -12.53
CA ARG A 160 -3.91 11.51 -11.49
C ARG A 160 -4.13 10.56 -10.30
N ILE A 161 -3.18 9.69 -10.00
CA ILE A 161 -3.27 8.80 -8.84
C ILE A 161 -2.71 9.55 -7.62
N VAL A 162 -3.58 9.94 -6.69
CA VAL A 162 -3.22 10.77 -5.53
C VAL A 162 -3.06 9.94 -4.27
N ALA A 163 -1.88 9.95 -3.63
CA ALA A 163 -1.73 9.29 -2.34
C ALA A 163 -2.48 10.03 -1.21
N SER A 164 -3.10 9.36 -0.25
CA SER A 164 -3.44 7.92 -0.16
C SER A 164 -4.60 7.61 -1.11
N MET A 165 -4.48 6.68 -2.06
CA MET A 165 -5.62 6.22 -2.87
C MET A 165 -5.84 4.73 -2.65
N LEU A 166 -7.10 4.37 -2.42
CA LEU A 166 -7.57 3.01 -2.23
C LEU A 166 -8.48 2.66 -3.39
N ILE A 167 -8.25 1.49 -3.98
CA ILE A 167 -9.10 0.90 -5.01
C ILE A 167 -9.64 -0.41 -4.45
N PHE A 168 -10.96 -0.56 -4.45
CA PHE A 168 -11.64 -1.75 -3.94
C PHE A 168 -11.99 -2.64 -5.12
N VAL A 169 -11.34 -3.80 -5.21
CA VAL A 169 -11.49 -4.76 -6.33
C VAL A 169 -12.28 -5.97 -5.83
N LYS A 170 -13.36 -6.33 -6.52
CA LYS A 170 -14.19 -7.51 -6.25
C LYS A 170 -14.29 -8.36 -7.51
N ASN A 171 -13.80 -9.59 -7.46
CA ASN A 171 -13.80 -10.54 -8.58
C ASN A 171 -13.20 -9.95 -9.88
N GLY A 172 -12.22 -9.06 -9.75
CA GLY A 172 -11.58 -8.34 -10.86
C GLY A 172 -12.28 -7.05 -11.30
N ASP A 173 -13.43 -6.72 -10.73
CA ASP A 173 -14.12 -5.45 -10.99
C ASP A 173 -13.75 -4.40 -9.93
N VAL A 174 -13.40 -3.20 -10.37
CA VAL A 174 -13.22 -2.06 -9.47
C VAL A 174 -14.60 -1.54 -9.07
N ILE A 175 -14.99 -1.77 -7.81
CA ILE A 175 -16.32 -1.40 -7.30
C ILE A 175 -16.33 -0.06 -6.55
N GLY A 176 -15.16 0.49 -6.26
CA GLY A 176 -15.05 1.72 -5.50
C GLY A 176 -13.63 2.24 -5.41
N ALA A 177 -13.51 3.53 -5.11
CA ALA A 177 -12.25 4.17 -4.81
C ALA A 177 -12.42 5.22 -3.70
N HIS A 178 -11.36 5.45 -2.93
CA HIS A 178 -11.32 6.50 -1.92
C HIS A 178 -9.95 7.17 -1.90
N ARG A 179 -9.92 8.46 -1.56
CA ARG A 179 -8.67 9.21 -1.39
C ARG A 179 -8.53 9.83 -0.01
N ARG A 180 -7.29 9.87 0.48
CA ARG A 180 -6.88 10.56 1.70
C ARG A 180 -7.75 10.11 2.88
N THR A 181 -8.46 11.05 3.48
CA THR A 181 -9.30 10.89 4.67
C THR A 181 -10.69 11.42 4.32
N VAL A 182 -11.39 12.02 5.28
CA VAL A 182 -12.69 12.69 5.05
C VAL A 182 -12.53 14.15 4.61
N SER A 183 -13.57 14.70 3.96
CA SER A 183 -13.57 16.07 3.43
C SER A 183 -13.47 17.14 4.51
N SER A 184 -13.91 16.83 5.73
CA SER A 184 -13.82 17.72 6.89
C SER A 184 -12.41 17.82 7.48
N HIS A 185 -11.48 16.93 7.09
CA HIS A 185 -10.09 16.94 7.54
C HIS A 185 -9.23 17.73 6.56
N LEU A 186 -8.86 18.96 6.95
CA LEU A 186 -8.32 19.97 6.03
C LEU A 186 -6.79 20.01 6.00
N ASP A 187 -6.12 19.63 7.11
CA ASP A 187 -4.66 19.57 7.19
C ASP A 187 -4.18 18.19 7.63
N SER A 188 -3.52 17.48 6.73
CA SER A 188 -2.88 16.18 7.00
C SER A 188 -1.89 16.13 8.18
N TYR A 189 -1.41 17.26 8.67
CA TYR A 189 -0.54 17.31 9.83
C TYR A 189 -1.32 17.37 11.16
N GLU A 190 -2.62 17.64 11.14
CA GLU A 190 -3.51 17.61 12.30
C GLU A 190 -4.06 16.21 12.56
N GLU A 191 -4.36 15.90 13.83
CA GLU A 191 -5.01 14.64 14.20
C GLU A 191 -6.44 14.57 13.65
N LEU A 192 -6.84 13.38 13.21
CA LEU A 192 -8.25 13.12 12.91
C LEU A 192 -9.04 13.16 14.23
N THR A 193 -10.21 13.81 14.22
CA THR A 193 -11.14 13.69 15.35
C THR A 193 -11.77 12.31 15.40
N ALA A 194 -12.39 11.96 16.54
CA ALA A 194 -13.10 10.69 16.68
C ALA A 194 -14.22 10.54 15.64
N GLU A 195 -14.93 11.63 15.32
CA GLU A 195 -15.97 11.66 14.30
C GLU A 195 -15.38 11.42 12.91
N GLN A 196 -14.24 12.03 12.58
CA GLN A 196 -13.57 11.85 11.30
C GLN A 196 -13.01 10.43 11.14
N ILE A 197 -12.46 9.84 12.19
CA ILE A 197 -12.02 8.44 12.19
C ILE A 197 -13.21 7.52 11.93
N LYS A 198 -14.33 7.76 12.62
CA LYS A 198 -15.55 6.98 12.46
C LYS A 198 -16.11 7.09 11.04
N GLU A 199 -16.26 8.31 10.53
CA GLU A 199 -16.73 8.56 9.16
C GLU A 199 -15.83 7.89 8.12
N LEU A 200 -14.51 8.00 8.29
CA LEU A 200 -13.55 7.37 7.40
C LEU A 200 -13.67 5.84 7.41
N LYS A 201 -13.81 5.24 8.61
CA LYS A 201 -14.00 3.80 8.75
C LYS A 201 -15.31 3.35 8.11
N GLU A 202 -16.41 4.10 8.29
CA GLU A 202 -17.71 3.81 7.67
C GLU A 202 -17.64 3.80 6.13
N ILE A 203 -16.85 4.70 5.54
CA ILE A 203 -16.59 4.69 4.08
C ILE A 203 -15.86 3.41 3.66
N TYR A 204 -14.83 2.98 4.42
CA TYR A 204 -14.10 1.75 4.11
C TYR A 204 -14.97 0.51 4.29
N ASP A 205 -15.71 0.44 5.39
CA ASP A 205 -16.63 -0.65 5.69
C ASP A 205 -17.71 -0.80 4.63
N TYR A 206 -18.24 0.30 4.09
CA TYR A 206 -19.23 0.27 3.01
C TYR A 206 -18.72 -0.54 1.79
N PHE A 207 -17.48 -0.28 1.33
CA PHE A 207 -16.91 -1.03 0.22
C PHE A 207 -16.53 -2.46 0.62
N LEU A 208 -15.88 -2.63 1.78
CA LEU A 208 -15.45 -3.96 2.27
C LEU A 208 -16.64 -4.93 2.44
N GLN A 209 -17.79 -4.45 2.92
CA GLN A 209 -19.01 -5.24 3.01
C GLN A 209 -19.50 -5.71 1.63
N GLN A 210 -19.46 -4.85 0.61
CA GLN A 210 -19.87 -5.24 -0.75
C GLN A 210 -18.95 -6.28 -1.36
N MET A 211 -17.66 -6.25 -1.03
CA MET A 211 -16.66 -7.20 -1.51
C MET A 211 -16.90 -8.62 -1.00
N VAL A 212 -17.50 -8.79 0.19
CA VAL A 212 -17.75 -10.10 0.80
C VAL A 212 -19.17 -10.64 0.58
N ILE A 213 -20.07 -9.86 -0.02
CA ILE A 213 -21.40 -10.34 -0.41
C ILE A 213 -21.25 -11.15 -1.70
N ASP A 214 -21.53 -12.43 -1.65
CA ASP A 214 -21.64 -13.26 -2.86
C ASP A 214 -22.81 -12.77 -3.71
N ASP A 215 -22.60 -12.69 -5.03
CA ASP A 215 -23.65 -12.36 -5.99
C ASP A 215 -24.62 -13.54 -6.08
N SER A 216 -25.50 -13.66 -5.09
CA SER A 216 -26.61 -14.61 -5.05
C SER A 216 -27.75 -14.15 -5.96
N SER A 217 -27.44 -13.97 -7.24
CA SER A 217 -28.42 -13.88 -8.32
C SER A 217 -27.93 -14.59 -9.57
N GLY A 218 -27.35 -15.78 -9.39
CA GLY A 218 -27.50 -16.82 -10.39
C GLY A 218 -28.97 -17.20 -10.45
N CYS A 219 -29.74 -16.53 -11.31
CA CYS A 219 -31.04 -17.01 -11.76
C CYS A 219 -30.88 -18.45 -12.27
N SER A 220 -31.10 -19.43 -11.41
CA SER A 220 -31.51 -20.77 -11.83
C SER A 220 -32.93 -20.62 -12.36
N GLY A 221 -33.02 -20.19 -13.63
CA GLY A 221 -34.25 -20.21 -14.39
C GLY A 221 -34.83 -21.62 -14.34
N CYS A 222 -36.09 -21.68 -13.91
CA CYS A 222 -36.95 -22.85 -13.98
C CYS A 222 -37.12 -23.35 -15.43
#